data_AF-A0A951FK52-F1
#
_entry.id   AF-A0A951FK52-F1
#
_cell.length_a   1.000
_cell.length_b   1.000
_cell.length_c   1.000
_cell.angle_alpha   90.00
_cell.angle_beta   90.00
_cell.angle_gamma   90.00
#
_symmetry.space_group_name_H-M   'P 1'
#
loop_
_entity.id
_entity.type
_entity.pdbx_description
1 polymer ?
#
loop_
_entity_poly.entity_id
_entity_poly.type
_entity_poly.pdbx_seq_one_letter_code
_entity_poly.pdbx_strand_id
1 'polypeptide(L)'
;MRNTKLPPDLQAAWEEIEGYAKDYGLDFFPISYEVLDYRTLYEVASYGGFPTRYPHWRFGMEFDQMIKGHTYGLSVIYEMVINNNPSYAYLLEGNDMTTQKMVMAHVTGHVDFFKNNFWFSHTNRHMLDTMANHAVRIQKAIERVGHDQVEDFIDVCLSLENLIDYHAPYIRRPDAQTFVPVTEEDQPDLAPEGLPVSQPYMKQYINPPEFLREQREKQEADRNRYRKFPESPQKDVLLFLLNYAPLERWQHTVLEIVRDEMYYFAPQAMTKVLNEGWACLVAGSLMPTDQGFMRIEELVGRHTAVAVNDGETQRK
;
A
#
# COMPACT_ATOMS: atom_id res chain seq x y z
N MET A 1 23.73 10.89 16.04
CA MET A 1 23.36 9.84 15.07
C MET A 1 24.63 9.21 14.55
N ARG A 2 24.72 7.87 14.56
CA ARG A 2 25.83 7.16 13.88
C ARG A 2 25.77 7.49 12.39
N ASN A 3 26.92 7.51 11.73
CA ASN A 3 26.98 7.75 10.28
C ASN A 3 26.47 6.49 9.57
N THR A 4 25.25 6.54 9.03
CA THR A 4 24.62 5.42 8.28
C THR A 4 25.05 5.40 6.82
N LYS A 5 25.86 6.37 6.38
CA LYS A 5 26.35 6.45 5.00
C LYS A 5 27.16 5.21 4.64
N LEU A 6 27.01 4.81 3.38
CA LEU A 6 27.76 3.71 2.79
C LEU A 6 29.28 3.94 2.96
N PRO A 7 30.01 3.01 3.59
CA PRO A 7 31.46 3.05 3.68
C PRO A 7 32.13 3.08 2.30
N PRO A 8 33.34 3.64 2.15
CA PRO A 8 34.02 3.75 0.85
C PRO A 8 34.19 2.42 0.12
N ASP A 9 34.49 1.34 0.84
CA ASP A 9 34.67 0.01 0.24
C ASP A 9 33.36 -0.54 -0.33
N LEU A 10 32.23 -0.30 0.35
CA LEU A 10 30.90 -0.68 -0.13
C LEU A 10 30.42 0.24 -1.25
N GLN A 11 30.82 1.52 -1.25
CA GLN A 11 30.56 2.44 -2.35
C GLN A 11 31.28 1.98 -3.64
N ALA A 12 32.55 1.58 -3.54
CA ALA A 12 33.26 1.01 -4.69
C ALA A 12 32.61 -0.29 -5.19
N ALA A 13 32.17 -1.15 -4.26
CA ALA A 13 31.41 -2.35 -4.60
C ALA A 13 30.08 -2.03 -5.30
N TRP A 14 29.38 -0.99 -4.83
CA TRP A 14 28.14 -0.53 -5.45
C TRP A 14 28.35 -0.09 -6.89
N GLU A 15 29.39 0.72 -7.15
CA GLU A 15 29.69 1.22 -8.49
C GLU A 15 29.97 0.08 -9.49
N GLU A 16 30.68 -0.96 -9.06
CA GLU A 16 30.86 -2.18 -9.86
C GLU A 16 29.54 -2.91 -10.12
N ILE A 17 28.74 -3.14 -9.08
CA ILE A 17 27.45 -3.85 -9.16
C ILE A 17 26.45 -3.09 -10.04
N GLU A 18 26.38 -1.77 -9.90
CA GLU A 18 25.51 -0.92 -10.70
C GLU A 18 25.90 -1.00 -12.19
N GLY A 19 27.19 -1.04 -12.50
CA GLY A 19 27.69 -1.26 -13.85
C GLY A 19 27.22 -2.60 -14.42
N TYR A 20 27.44 -3.70 -13.67
CA TYR A 20 26.96 -5.01 -14.09
C TYR A 20 25.44 -5.07 -14.24
N ALA A 21 24.67 -4.53 -13.30
CA ALA A 21 23.21 -4.53 -13.37
C ALA A 21 22.70 -3.85 -14.65
N LYS A 22 23.30 -2.72 -15.04
CA LYS A 22 22.99 -2.01 -16.30
C LYS A 22 23.43 -2.79 -17.53
N ASP A 23 24.60 -3.45 -17.50
CA ASP A 23 25.07 -4.30 -18.60
C ASP A 23 24.16 -5.52 -18.82
N TYR A 24 23.55 -6.04 -17.75
CA TYR A 24 22.51 -7.08 -17.82
C TYR A 24 21.16 -6.55 -18.33
N GLY A 25 21.01 -5.24 -18.49
CA GLY A 25 19.80 -4.60 -19.00
C GLY A 25 18.72 -4.32 -17.96
N LEU A 26 19.05 -4.33 -16.66
CA LEU A 26 18.12 -3.96 -15.60
C LEU A 26 17.84 -2.44 -15.64
N ASP A 27 16.57 -2.08 -15.47
CA ASP A 27 16.10 -0.71 -15.38
C ASP A 27 15.47 -0.44 -14.01
N PHE A 28 16.27 0.08 -13.08
CA PHE A 28 15.89 0.35 -11.69
C PHE A 28 15.90 1.87 -11.38
N PHE A 29 15.22 2.27 -10.30
CA PHE A 29 15.33 3.62 -9.73
C PHE A 29 16.70 3.83 -9.08
N PRO A 30 17.20 5.07 -8.92
CA PRO A 30 18.39 5.33 -8.14
C PRO A 30 18.26 4.74 -6.72
N ILE A 31 19.27 4.00 -6.26
CA ILE A 31 19.25 3.30 -4.98
C ILE A 31 20.17 4.01 -3.99
N SER A 32 19.65 4.37 -2.82
CA SER A 32 20.40 4.90 -1.70
C SER A 32 20.58 3.81 -0.65
N TYR A 33 21.81 3.32 -0.51
CA TYR A 33 22.16 2.33 0.51
C TYR A 33 22.55 3.01 1.83
N GLU A 34 22.01 2.49 2.93
CA GLU A 34 22.39 2.85 4.28
C GLU A 34 22.78 1.61 5.07
N VAL A 35 23.86 1.70 5.84
CA VAL A 35 24.34 0.60 6.69
C VAL A 35 23.84 0.83 8.12
N LEU A 36 23.09 -0.12 8.64
CA LEU A 36 22.48 -0.06 9.97
C LEU A 36 23.00 -1.20 10.85
N ASP A 37 23.12 -0.93 12.16
CA ASP A 37 23.28 -2.00 13.14
C ASP A 37 22.01 -2.85 13.23
N TYR A 38 22.15 -4.10 13.68
CA TYR A 38 21.02 -5.04 13.70
C TYR A 38 19.80 -4.48 14.43
N ARG A 39 20.01 -3.80 15.57
CA ARG A 39 18.90 -3.29 16.38
C ARG A 39 18.15 -2.20 15.62
N THR A 40 18.87 -1.23 15.05
CA THR A 40 18.28 -0.16 14.26
C THR A 40 17.56 -0.71 13.02
N LEU A 41 18.13 -1.73 12.36
CA LEU A 41 17.47 -2.39 11.23
C LEU A 41 16.12 -3.01 11.63
N TYR A 42 16.05 -3.69 12.77
CA TYR A 42 14.79 -4.26 13.28
C TYR A 42 13.79 -3.18 13.73
N GLU A 43 14.26 -2.06 14.28
CA GLU A 43 13.41 -0.90 14.62
C GLU A 43 12.79 -0.28 13.35
N VAL A 44 13.57 -0.14 12.28
CA VAL A 44 13.07 0.35 10.99
C VAL A 44 12.14 -0.67 10.32
N ALA A 45 12.46 -1.96 10.43
CA ALA A 45 11.64 -3.03 9.86
C ALA A 45 10.26 -3.13 10.51
N SER A 46 10.14 -2.92 11.82
CA SER A 46 8.82 -2.91 12.50
C SER A 46 7.96 -1.70 12.11
N TYR A 47 8.57 -0.65 11.56
CA TYR A 47 7.88 0.46 10.91
C TYR A 47 7.61 0.24 9.42
N GLY A 48 7.82 -0.98 8.90
CA GLY A 48 7.62 -1.30 7.49
C GLY A 48 8.70 -0.70 6.58
N GLY A 49 9.89 -0.44 7.12
CA GLY A 49 10.99 0.20 6.40
C GLY A 49 11.04 1.72 6.57
N PHE A 50 10.00 2.36 7.10
CA PHE A 50 9.95 3.83 7.18
C PHE A 50 10.57 4.35 8.48
N PRO A 51 11.40 5.42 8.44
CA PRO A 51 12.02 5.98 9.64
C PRO A 51 11.01 6.71 10.55
N THR A 52 9.91 7.19 9.98
CA THR A 52 8.89 7.96 10.70
C THR A 52 7.51 7.41 10.36
N ARG A 53 6.77 6.98 11.39
CA ARG A 53 5.37 6.54 11.33
C ARG A 53 4.59 7.19 12.48
N TYR A 54 3.27 7.10 12.43
CA TYR A 54 2.44 7.54 13.55
C TYR A 54 2.69 6.67 14.79
N PRO A 55 2.52 7.21 16.01
CA PRO A 55 2.68 6.41 17.23
C PRO A 55 1.57 5.37 17.32
N HIS A 56 1.95 4.10 17.52
CA HIS A 56 1.00 3.01 17.75
C HIS A 56 1.72 1.81 18.41
N TRP A 57 1.09 1.17 19.40
CA TRP A 57 1.68 0.06 20.15
C TRP A 57 2.05 -1.16 19.30
N ARG A 58 1.32 -1.41 18.19
CA ARG A 58 1.58 -2.52 17.24
C ARG A 58 3.03 -2.58 16.78
N PHE A 59 3.66 -1.44 16.49
CA PHE A 59 5.04 -1.40 16.02
C PHE A 59 6.04 -1.83 17.10
N GLY A 60 5.72 -1.57 18.36
CA GLY A 60 6.50 -2.07 19.50
C GLY A 60 6.38 -3.59 19.65
N MET A 61 5.19 -4.15 19.47
CA MET A 61 5.00 -5.62 19.49
C MET A 61 5.71 -6.30 18.33
N GLU A 62 5.63 -5.72 17.14
CA GLU A 62 6.28 -6.23 15.94
C GLU A 62 7.80 -6.21 16.09
N PHE A 63 8.35 -5.12 16.64
CA PHE A 63 9.76 -5.05 17.00
C PHE A 63 10.17 -6.16 17.98
N ASP A 64 9.42 -6.32 19.08
CA ASP A 64 9.69 -7.34 20.09
C ASP A 64 9.65 -8.76 19.51
N GLN A 65 8.70 -9.04 18.60
CA GLN A 65 8.63 -10.31 17.90
C GLN A 65 9.84 -10.54 16.98
N MET A 66 10.19 -9.56 16.14
CA MET A 66 11.29 -9.69 15.18
C MET A 66 12.65 -9.80 15.88
N ILE A 67 12.91 -8.99 16.91
CA ILE A 67 14.21 -9.00 17.62
C ILE A 67 14.43 -10.30 18.40
N LYS A 68 13.36 -10.88 18.97
CA LYS A 68 13.39 -12.22 19.57
C LYS A 68 13.68 -13.27 18.52
N GLY A 69 13.02 -13.21 17.36
CA GLY A 69 13.29 -14.07 16.22
C GLY A 69 14.78 -14.07 15.84
N HIS A 70 15.38 -12.90 15.75
CA HIS A 70 16.82 -12.75 15.51
C HIS A 70 17.69 -13.33 16.64
N THR A 71 17.38 -13.00 17.89
CA THR A 71 18.18 -13.41 19.06
C THR A 71 18.17 -14.92 19.26
N TYR A 72 17.06 -15.59 18.94
CA TYR A 72 16.94 -17.04 18.96
C TYR A 72 17.39 -17.72 17.64
N GLY A 73 17.90 -16.95 16.66
CA GLY A 73 18.39 -17.50 15.39
C GLY A 73 17.29 -18.04 14.48
N LEU A 74 16.04 -17.62 14.64
CA LEU A 74 14.89 -18.04 13.83
C LEU A 74 14.78 -17.27 12.52
N SER A 75 15.27 -16.02 12.48
CA SER A 75 15.17 -15.15 11.31
C SER A 75 16.29 -14.13 11.28
N VAL A 76 16.81 -13.82 10.09
CA VAL A 76 17.78 -12.75 9.86
C VAL A 76 17.29 -11.90 8.69
N ILE A 77 17.26 -10.58 8.89
CA ILE A 77 17.01 -9.62 7.82
C ILE A 77 18.37 -9.26 7.21
N TYR A 78 18.61 -9.69 5.98
CA TYR A 78 19.81 -9.33 5.22
C TYR A 78 19.67 -7.96 4.57
N GLU A 79 18.46 -7.67 4.07
CA GLU A 79 18.09 -6.39 3.47
C GLU A 79 16.67 -5.96 3.85
N MET A 80 16.46 -4.65 3.78
CA MET A 80 15.14 -4.05 3.73
C MET A 80 15.14 -3.00 2.62
N VAL A 81 14.26 -3.14 1.63
CA VAL A 81 14.15 -2.22 0.50
C VAL A 81 12.78 -1.55 0.48
N ILE A 82 12.77 -0.23 0.30
CA ILE A 82 11.56 0.59 0.17
C ILE A 82 11.38 0.99 -1.28
N ASN A 83 10.19 0.71 -1.83
CA ASN A 83 9.79 1.21 -3.14
C ASN A 83 9.51 2.72 -3.07
N ASN A 84 10.49 3.51 -3.49
CA ASN A 84 10.46 4.98 -3.53
C ASN A 84 11.36 5.46 -4.68
N ASN A 85 11.29 6.74 -5.06
CA ASN A 85 12.21 7.32 -6.05
C ASN A 85 12.88 8.59 -5.47
N PRO A 86 14.14 8.50 -5.01
CA PRO A 86 15.04 7.33 -5.03
C PRO A 86 14.58 6.21 -4.10
N SER A 87 14.96 4.96 -4.42
CA SER A 87 14.69 3.79 -3.58
C SER A 87 15.70 3.74 -2.45
N TYR A 88 15.26 3.32 -1.27
CA TYR A 88 16.12 3.20 -0.08
C TYR A 88 16.31 1.74 0.26
N ALA A 89 17.55 1.36 0.56
CA ALA A 89 17.90 0.01 0.95
C ALA A 89 18.78 0.02 2.19
N TYR A 90 18.40 -0.76 3.19
CA TYR A 90 19.14 -0.89 4.44
C TYR A 90 19.92 -2.20 4.45
N LEU A 91 21.23 -2.08 4.68
CA LEU A 91 22.17 -3.19 4.79
C LEU A 91 22.55 -3.42 6.25
N LEU A 92 22.69 -4.69 6.63
CA LEU A 92 23.14 -5.06 7.97
C LEU A 92 24.66 -4.90 8.11
N GLU A 93 25.13 -4.11 9.09
CA GLU A 93 26.56 -3.85 9.35
C GLU A 93 27.39 -5.12 9.59
N GLY A 94 26.80 -6.15 10.18
CA GLY A 94 27.48 -7.40 10.54
C GLY A 94 27.76 -8.37 9.37
N ASN A 95 27.27 -8.08 8.17
CA ASN A 95 27.46 -8.96 7.01
C ASN A 95 28.91 -8.89 6.48
N ASP A 96 29.44 -10.02 6.05
CA ASP A 96 30.72 -10.06 5.33
C ASP A 96 30.60 -9.42 3.94
N MET A 97 31.74 -9.03 3.36
CA MET A 97 31.78 -8.34 2.07
C MET A 97 31.10 -9.12 0.94
N THR A 98 31.18 -10.45 0.95
CA THR A 98 30.54 -11.28 -0.09
C THR A 98 29.04 -11.20 0.05
N THR A 99 28.53 -11.35 1.28
CA THR A 99 27.10 -11.19 1.57
C THR A 99 26.61 -9.78 1.23
N GLN A 100 27.36 -8.73 1.57
CA GLN A 100 27.00 -7.36 1.21
C GLN A 100 26.86 -7.20 -0.32
N LYS A 101 27.84 -7.67 -1.09
CA LYS A 101 27.79 -7.60 -2.56
C LYS A 101 26.60 -8.38 -3.13
N MET A 102 26.33 -9.57 -2.62
CA MET A 102 25.20 -10.39 -3.04
C MET A 102 23.86 -9.70 -2.74
N VAL A 103 23.71 -9.16 -1.53
CA VAL A 103 22.50 -8.43 -1.12
C VAL A 103 22.30 -7.17 -1.96
N MET A 104 23.36 -6.39 -2.20
CA MET A 104 23.27 -5.19 -3.05
C MET A 104 22.86 -5.55 -4.49
N ALA A 105 23.40 -6.63 -5.05
CA ALA A 105 22.97 -7.12 -6.35
C ALA A 105 21.49 -7.56 -6.33
N HIS A 106 21.06 -8.32 -5.32
CA HIS A 106 19.68 -8.75 -5.15
C HIS A 106 18.70 -7.57 -5.05
N VAL A 107 19.07 -6.53 -4.29
CA VAL A 107 18.30 -5.28 -4.17
C VAL A 107 18.10 -4.60 -5.53
N THR A 108 19.09 -4.64 -6.44
CA THR A 108 18.88 -4.09 -7.80
C THR A 108 17.76 -4.81 -8.55
N GLY A 109 17.65 -6.13 -8.39
CA GLY A 109 16.56 -6.93 -8.95
C GLY A 109 15.21 -6.54 -8.36
N HIS A 110 15.12 -6.32 -7.05
CA HIS A 110 13.88 -5.81 -6.43
C HIS A 110 13.47 -4.44 -6.95
N VAL A 111 14.40 -3.51 -7.07
CA VAL A 111 14.06 -2.15 -7.51
C VAL A 111 13.69 -2.13 -9.00
N ASP A 112 14.34 -2.95 -9.83
CA ASP A 112 13.92 -3.19 -11.21
C ASP A 112 12.49 -3.76 -11.28
N PHE A 113 12.19 -4.75 -10.44
CA PHE A 113 10.85 -5.33 -10.32
C PHE A 113 9.82 -4.28 -9.91
N PHE A 114 10.10 -3.47 -8.89
CA PHE A 114 9.20 -2.40 -8.46
C PHE A 114 8.95 -1.36 -9.56
N LYS A 115 9.97 -1.03 -10.35
CA LYS A 115 9.85 -0.04 -11.42
C LYS A 115 9.03 -0.56 -12.60
N ASN A 116 9.21 -1.82 -12.97
CA ASN A 116 8.67 -2.38 -14.22
C ASN A 116 7.40 -3.22 -14.04
N ASN A 117 7.06 -3.62 -12.80
CA ASN A 117 5.88 -4.43 -12.56
C ASN A 117 4.59 -3.60 -12.56
N PHE A 118 3.58 -4.10 -13.28
CA PHE A 118 2.27 -3.45 -13.41
C PHE A 118 1.59 -3.17 -12.06
N TRP A 119 1.73 -4.05 -11.07
CA TRP A 119 1.15 -3.84 -9.73
C TRP A 119 1.77 -2.63 -9.02
N PHE A 120 3.01 -2.27 -9.32
CA PHE A 120 3.65 -1.11 -8.68
C PHE A 120 3.41 0.20 -9.43
N SER A 121 2.83 0.17 -10.64
CA SER A 121 2.63 1.35 -11.50
C SER A 121 1.85 2.49 -10.85
N HIS A 122 0.88 2.17 -9.98
CA HIS A 122 0.02 3.14 -9.28
C HIS A 122 0.47 3.43 -7.85
N THR A 123 1.60 2.86 -7.40
CA THR A 123 2.11 3.10 -6.04
C THR A 123 2.73 4.49 -5.92
N ASN A 124 2.58 5.10 -4.74
CA ASN A 124 3.20 6.39 -4.45
C ASN A 124 4.74 6.24 -4.37
N ARG A 125 5.45 7.01 -5.18
CA ARG A 125 6.93 6.99 -5.28
C ARG A 125 7.63 7.95 -4.31
N HIS A 126 6.86 8.66 -3.49
CA HIS A 126 7.29 9.58 -2.44
C HIS A 126 6.63 9.20 -1.11
N MET A 127 6.60 7.89 -0.82
CA MET A 127 5.90 7.37 0.35
C MET A 127 6.59 7.77 1.65
N LEU A 128 7.91 8.02 1.64
CA LEU A 128 8.63 8.53 2.82
C LEU A 128 8.05 9.85 3.34
N ASP A 129 7.82 10.82 2.44
CA ASP A 129 7.23 12.11 2.79
C ASP A 129 5.76 11.96 3.20
N THR A 130 5.06 11.03 2.55
CA THR A 130 3.63 10.76 2.81
C THR A 130 3.43 10.15 4.20
N MET A 131 4.25 9.18 4.59
CA MET A 131 4.25 8.57 5.94
C MET A 131 4.58 9.61 7.03
N ALA A 132 5.53 10.51 6.78
CA ALA A 132 5.82 11.61 7.69
C ALA A 132 4.62 12.56 7.84
N ASN A 133 3.93 12.87 6.74
CA ASN A 133 2.70 13.67 6.76
C ASN A 133 1.55 12.94 7.50
N HIS A 134 1.40 11.62 7.33
CA HIS A 134 0.44 10.81 8.07
C HIS A 134 0.69 10.88 9.57
N ALA A 135 1.95 10.73 10.00
CA ALA A 135 2.35 10.86 11.40
C ALA A 135 1.94 12.22 11.99
N VAL A 136 2.18 13.33 11.25
CA VAL A 136 1.78 14.67 11.69
C VAL A 136 0.25 14.82 11.75
N ARG A 137 -0.49 14.26 10.79
CA ARG A 137 -1.97 14.30 10.79
C ARG A 137 -2.55 13.55 11.98
N ILE A 138 -2.02 12.37 12.31
CA ILE A 138 -2.45 11.58 13.48
C ILE A 138 -2.05 12.28 14.77
N GLN A 139 -0.85 12.84 14.86
CA GLN A 139 -0.42 13.61 16.03
C GLN A 139 -1.38 14.79 16.32
N LYS A 140 -1.80 15.51 15.29
CA LYS A 140 -2.82 16.59 15.42
C LYS A 140 -4.18 16.07 15.87
N ALA A 141 -4.55 14.84 15.53
CA ALA A 141 -5.78 14.22 16.03
C ALA A 141 -5.63 13.86 17.51
N ILE A 142 -4.50 13.28 17.91
CA ILE A 142 -4.16 12.94 19.30
C ILE A 142 -4.20 14.19 20.19
N GLU A 143 -3.62 15.31 19.75
CA GLU A 143 -3.63 16.58 20.49
C GLU A 143 -5.03 17.14 20.74
N ARG A 144 -5.99 16.83 19.86
CA ARG A 144 -7.37 17.37 19.93
C ARG A 144 -8.32 16.48 20.72
N VAL A 145 -8.21 15.17 20.54
CA VAL A 145 -9.19 14.19 21.04
C VAL A 145 -8.65 13.42 22.26
N GLY A 146 -7.32 13.30 22.36
CA GLY A 146 -6.64 12.45 23.34
C GLY A 146 -6.05 11.21 22.69
N HIS A 147 -5.00 10.67 23.31
CA HIS A 147 -4.24 9.53 22.81
C HIS A 147 -5.11 8.26 22.72
N ASP A 148 -5.71 7.86 23.84
CA ASP A 148 -6.41 6.57 23.97
C ASP A 148 -7.57 6.42 22.97
N GLN A 149 -8.37 7.48 22.78
CA GLN A 149 -9.47 7.46 21.83
C GLN A 149 -9.01 7.31 20.37
N VAL A 150 -7.88 7.93 20.02
CA VAL A 150 -7.33 7.83 18.67
C VAL A 150 -6.69 6.47 18.46
N GLU A 151 -5.96 5.95 19.46
CA GLU A 151 -5.36 4.61 19.43
C GLU A 151 -6.43 3.52 19.28
N ASP A 152 -7.47 3.53 20.12
CA ASP A 152 -8.59 2.57 20.05
C ASP A 152 -9.25 2.58 18.66
N PHE A 153 -9.38 3.76 18.05
CA PHE A 153 -9.97 3.87 16.71
C PHE A 153 -9.01 3.39 15.62
N ILE A 154 -7.69 3.65 15.75
CA ILE A 154 -6.67 3.09 14.87
C ILE A 154 -6.71 1.56 14.93
N ASP A 155 -6.79 0.96 16.11
CA ASP A 155 -6.90 -0.51 16.28
C ASP A 155 -8.10 -1.10 15.52
N VAL A 156 -9.26 -0.44 15.60
CA VAL A 156 -10.44 -0.84 14.81
C VAL A 156 -10.16 -0.72 13.32
N CYS A 157 -9.55 0.37 12.87
CA CYS A 157 -9.21 0.56 11.46
C CYS A 157 -8.21 -0.50 10.95
N LEU A 158 -7.17 -0.82 11.74
CA LEU A 158 -6.17 -1.81 11.40
C LEU A 158 -6.76 -3.23 11.33
N SER A 159 -7.79 -3.54 12.12
CA SER A 159 -8.52 -4.81 11.99
C SER A 159 -9.22 -4.98 10.62
N LEU A 160 -9.49 -3.87 9.93
CA LEU A 160 -10.14 -3.81 8.62
C LEU A 160 -9.17 -3.50 7.47
N GLU A 161 -7.86 -3.35 7.74
CA GLU A 161 -6.89 -2.84 6.76
C GLU A 161 -6.88 -3.67 5.47
N ASN A 162 -7.01 -5.00 5.58
CA ASN A 162 -6.99 -5.92 4.44
C ASN A 162 -8.29 -5.95 3.62
N LEU A 163 -9.35 -5.25 4.05
CA LEU A 163 -10.65 -5.23 3.38
C LEU A 163 -10.73 -4.13 2.31
N ILE A 164 -9.68 -4.02 1.50
CA ILE A 164 -9.61 -3.15 0.34
C ILE A 164 -9.81 -3.94 -0.95
N ASP A 165 -10.17 -3.25 -2.03
CA ASP A 165 -10.19 -3.86 -3.35
C ASP A 165 -8.84 -3.70 -4.02
N TYR A 166 -8.00 -4.74 -3.94
CA TYR A 166 -6.67 -4.75 -4.54
C TYR A 166 -6.66 -4.42 -6.04
N HIS A 167 -7.77 -4.63 -6.75
CA HIS A 167 -7.85 -4.35 -8.18
C HIS A 167 -8.35 -2.93 -8.50
N ALA A 168 -8.84 -2.16 -7.52
CA ALA A 168 -9.42 -0.84 -7.75
C ALA A 168 -8.47 0.14 -8.48
N PRO A 169 -7.15 0.18 -8.21
CA PRO A 169 -6.26 1.07 -8.93
C PRO A 169 -6.12 0.75 -10.42
N TYR A 170 -6.33 -0.51 -10.82
CA TYR A 170 -6.04 -1.00 -12.18
C TYR A 170 -7.29 -1.18 -13.04
N ILE A 171 -8.44 -1.43 -12.40
CA ILE A 171 -9.70 -1.70 -13.08
C ILE A 171 -10.64 -0.52 -12.83
N ARG A 172 -10.91 0.26 -13.88
CA ARG A 172 -12.01 1.22 -13.87
C ARG A 172 -13.33 0.46 -13.83
N ARG A 173 -13.86 0.29 -12.63
CA ARG A 173 -15.24 -0.13 -12.45
C ARG A 173 -16.13 1.11 -12.62
N PRO A 174 -17.41 0.95 -12.97
CA PRO A 174 -18.35 2.05 -12.85
C PRO A 174 -18.25 2.52 -11.40
N ASP A 175 -17.79 3.76 -11.20
CA ASP A 175 -17.85 4.37 -9.88
C ASP A 175 -19.29 4.22 -9.41
N ALA A 176 -19.50 3.78 -8.17
CA ALA A 176 -20.77 4.05 -7.53
C ALA A 176 -20.82 5.57 -7.39
N GLN A 177 -21.34 6.22 -8.43
CA GLN A 177 -21.65 7.62 -8.43
C GLN A 177 -22.70 7.82 -7.35
N THR A 178 -22.28 8.17 -6.14
CA THR A 178 -23.09 9.13 -5.41
C THR A 178 -23.07 10.39 -6.26
N PHE A 179 -24.21 10.78 -6.80
CA PHE A 179 -24.37 11.92 -7.71
C PHE A 179 -23.84 13.26 -7.18
N VAL A 180 -23.31 13.32 -5.94
CA VAL A 180 -22.76 14.52 -5.33
C VAL A 180 -21.56 14.16 -4.44
N PRO A 181 -20.35 14.70 -4.69
CA PRO A 181 -19.25 14.62 -3.74
C PRO A 181 -19.62 15.32 -2.43
N VAL A 182 -19.30 14.68 -1.29
CA VAL A 182 -19.62 15.17 0.08
C VAL A 182 -18.97 16.53 0.39
N THR A 183 -18.05 17.01 -0.46
CA THR A 183 -17.37 18.31 -0.32
C THR A 183 -18.19 19.53 -0.76
N GLU A 184 -19.31 19.37 -1.46
CA GLU A 184 -20.15 20.50 -1.87
C GLU A 184 -21.39 20.64 -0.96
N GLU A 185 -21.18 21.11 0.27
CA GLU A 185 -22.27 21.61 1.12
C GLU A 185 -22.77 23.01 0.70
N ASP A 186 -22.14 23.64 -0.31
CA ASP A 186 -22.40 25.03 -0.73
C ASP A 186 -23.18 25.18 -2.04
N GLN A 187 -23.83 24.14 -2.57
CA GLN A 187 -24.84 24.35 -3.61
C GLN A 187 -26.15 24.84 -2.94
N PRO A 188 -26.65 26.04 -3.27
CA PRO A 188 -27.89 26.54 -2.69
C PRO A 188 -29.01 25.59 -3.07
N ASP A 189 -29.72 25.09 -2.04
CA ASP A 189 -30.88 24.21 -2.18
C ASP A 189 -31.76 24.66 -3.34
N LEU A 190 -31.74 23.91 -4.44
CA LEU A 190 -32.72 24.05 -5.50
C LEU A 190 -34.08 23.78 -4.87
N ALA A 191 -34.85 24.85 -4.65
CA ALA A 191 -36.17 24.76 -4.06
C ALA A 191 -37.02 23.71 -4.80
N PRO A 192 -37.82 22.90 -4.09
CA PRO A 192 -38.63 21.87 -4.73
C PRO A 192 -39.55 22.53 -5.78
N GLU A 193 -39.35 22.17 -7.05
CA GLU A 193 -40.31 22.54 -8.09
C GLU A 193 -41.62 21.80 -7.79
N GLY A 194 -42.60 22.55 -7.27
CA GLY A 194 -43.94 22.03 -7.04
C GLY A 194 -44.59 21.56 -8.35
N LEU A 195 -45.69 20.83 -8.25
CA LEU A 195 -46.36 20.23 -9.41
C LEU A 195 -46.63 21.27 -10.50
N PRO A 196 -46.40 20.94 -11.79
CA PRO A 196 -46.55 21.88 -12.89
C PRO A 196 -48.00 22.38 -12.96
N VAL A 197 -48.17 23.70 -13.02
CA VAL A 197 -49.48 24.34 -12.95
C VAL A 197 -49.80 25.04 -14.26
N SER A 198 -50.97 24.77 -14.85
CA SER A 198 -51.41 25.38 -16.11
C SER A 198 -51.85 26.84 -15.96
N GLN A 199 -52.27 27.28 -14.77
CA GLN A 199 -52.69 28.67 -14.52
C GLN A 199 -52.13 29.25 -13.19
N PRO A 200 -51.74 30.54 -13.14
CA PRO A 200 -51.03 31.13 -11.99
C PRO A 200 -51.79 31.10 -10.66
N TYR A 201 -53.12 31.25 -10.67
CA TYR A 201 -53.93 31.29 -9.46
C TYR A 201 -54.08 29.93 -8.78
N MET A 202 -53.94 28.83 -9.54
CA MET A 202 -54.03 27.47 -8.99
C MET A 202 -52.78 27.07 -8.21
N LYS A 203 -51.68 27.84 -8.32
CA LYS A 203 -50.39 27.55 -7.67
C LYS A 203 -50.51 27.48 -6.15
N GLN A 204 -51.36 28.33 -5.55
CA GLN A 204 -51.58 28.36 -4.10
C GLN A 204 -52.47 27.22 -3.59
N TYR A 205 -53.34 26.66 -4.44
CA TYR A 205 -54.24 25.55 -4.09
C TYR A 205 -53.61 24.17 -4.37
N ILE A 206 -52.79 24.07 -5.42
CA ILE A 206 -52.15 22.82 -5.85
C ILE A 206 -50.85 22.57 -5.08
N ASN A 207 -50.10 23.64 -4.74
CA ASN A 207 -48.88 23.56 -3.93
C ASN A 207 -49.05 24.34 -2.61
N PRO A 208 -49.92 23.88 -1.69
CA PRO A 208 -50.03 24.51 -0.38
C PRO A 208 -48.69 24.39 0.40
N PRO A 209 -48.39 25.32 1.33
CA PRO A 209 -47.11 25.35 2.05
C PRO A 209 -46.81 24.06 2.81
N GLU A 210 -47.84 23.36 3.31
CA GLU A 210 -47.68 22.07 4.00
C GLU A 210 -47.28 20.94 3.05
N PHE A 211 -47.87 20.87 1.85
CA PHE A 211 -47.51 19.88 0.83
C PHE A 211 -46.06 20.05 0.35
N LEU A 212 -45.62 21.30 0.15
CA LEU A 212 -44.23 21.62 -0.21
C LEU A 212 -43.22 21.34 0.91
N ARG A 213 -43.65 21.32 2.18
CA ARG A 213 -42.83 20.93 3.33
C ARG A 213 -42.72 19.41 3.43
N GLU A 214 -43.83 18.69 3.32
CA GLU A 214 -43.83 17.23 3.33
C GLU A 214 -43.04 16.64 2.14
N GLN A 215 -43.13 17.27 0.97
CA GLN A 215 -42.33 16.87 -0.18
C GLN A 215 -40.83 17.12 0.03
N ARG A 216 -40.47 18.22 0.71
CA ARG A 216 -39.09 18.53 1.11
C ARG A 216 -38.56 17.53 2.12
N GLU A 217 -39.34 17.23 3.16
CA GLU A 217 -38.98 16.24 4.19
C GLU A 217 -38.84 14.84 3.59
N LYS A 218 -39.71 14.45 2.64
CA LYS A 218 -39.55 13.20 1.88
C LYS A 218 -38.32 13.22 0.97
N GLN A 219 -38.08 14.30 0.23
CA GLN A 219 -36.89 14.42 -0.62
C GLN A 219 -35.60 14.42 0.20
N GLU A 220 -35.56 15.07 1.36
CA GLU A 220 -34.43 15.04 2.29
C GLU A 220 -34.25 13.66 2.92
N ALA A 221 -35.34 12.98 3.31
CA ALA A 221 -35.30 11.63 3.84
C ALA A 221 -34.84 10.61 2.79
N ASP A 222 -35.32 10.70 1.55
CA ASP A 222 -34.91 9.86 0.44
C ASP A 222 -33.46 10.16 0.05
N ARG A 223 -33.06 11.44 -0.06
CA ARG A 223 -31.66 11.86 -0.27
C ARG A 223 -30.74 11.33 0.84
N ASN A 224 -31.18 11.35 2.10
CA ASN A 224 -30.45 10.76 3.22
C ASN A 224 -30.44 9.23 3.20
N ARG A 225 -31.41 8.57 2.54
CA ARG A 225 -31.45 7.12 2.36
C ARG A 225 -30.54 6.66 1.23
N TYR A 226 -30.54 7.36 0.09
CA TYR A 226 -29.60 7.14 -1.02
C TYR A 226 -28.16 7.50 -0.64
N ARG A 227 -27.96 8.44 0.29
CA ARG A 227 -26.67 8.73 0.92
C ARG A 227 -26.15 7.64 1.86
N LYS A 228 -26.92 6.62 2.25
CA LYS A 228 -26.49 5.65 3.28
C LYS A 228 -25.90 4.37 2.72
N PHE A 229 -26.27 3.97 1.50
CA PHE A 229 -25.76 2.74 0.89
C PHE A 229 -25.61 2.89 -0.63
N PRO A 230 -24.51 2.39 -1.21
CA PRO A 230 -24.27 2.41 -2.64
C PRO A 230 -25.30 1.55 -3.37
N GLU A 231 -25.61 1.93 -4.60
CA GLU A 231 -26.54 1.18 -5.46
C GLU A 231 -26.01 -0.22 -5.82
N SER A 232 -24.69 -0.38 -5.84
CA SER A 232 -24.00 -1.65 -6.12
C SER A 232 -23.09 -2.06 -4.96
N PRO A 233 -22.94 -3.38 -4.71
CA PRO A 233 -22.02 -3.87 -3.69
C PRO A 233 -20.58 -3.44 -3.98
N GLN A 234 -19.91 -2.92 -2.97
CA GLN A 234 -18.51 -2.47 -3.02
C GLN A 234 -17.61 -3.53 -2.38
N LYS A 235 -16.46 -3.81 -3.00
CA LYS A 235 -15.43 -4.69 -2.42
C LYS A 235 -14.54 -3.97 -1.42
N ASP A 236 -14.29 -2.67 -1.64
CA ASP A 236 -13.46 -1.84 -0.78
C ASP A 236 -14.30 -1.35 0.42
N VAL A 237 -14.15 -2.04 1.55
CA VAL A 237 -14.89 -1.75 2.79
C VAL A 237 -14.40 -0.45 3.41
N LEU A 238 -13.10 -0.15 3.35
CA LEU A 238 -12.57 1.10 3.89
C LEU A 238 -13.11 2.31 3.10
N LEU A 239 -13.17 2.22 1.77
CA LEU A 239 -13.78 3.26 0.94
C LEU A 239 -15.27 3.41 1.20
N PHE A 240 -15.97 2.29 1.40
CA PHE A 240 -17.38 2.32 1.80
C PHE A 240 -17.56 3.07 3.12
N LEU A 241 -16.76 2.77 4.14
CA LEU A 241 -16.84 3.44 5.43
C LEU A 241 -16.50 4.93 5.33
N LEU A 242 -15.48 5.30 4.54
CA LEU A 242 -15.14 6.71 4.29
C LEU A 242 -16.31 7.52 3.71
N ASN A 243 -17.07 6.92 2.78
CA ASN A 243 -18.15 7.63 2.09
C ASN A 243 -19.48 7.62 2.85
N TYR A 244 -19.76 6.57 3.62
CA TYR A 244 -21.11 6.28 4.13
C TYR A 244 -21.20 6.23 5.67
N ALA A 245 -20.09 6.02 6.38
CA ALA A 245 -20.14 5.96 7.84
C ALA A 245 -20.20 7.38 8.45
N PRO A 246 -20.95 7.57 9.56
CA PRO A 246 -21.01 8.84 10.26
C PRO A 246 -19.72 9.06 11.07
N LEU A 247 -18.64 9.42 10.40
CA LEU A 247 -17.32 9.62 10.99
C LEU A 247 -17.10 11.09 11.35
N GLU A 248 -16.45 11.33 12.49
CA GLU A 248 -15.88 12.63 12.79
C GLU A 248 -14.69 12.92 11.86
N ARG A 249 -14.34 14.21 11.70
CA ARG A 249 -13.26 14.63 10.79
C ARG A 249 -11.91 13.94 11.07
N TRP A 250 -11.60 13.69 12.34
CA TRP A 250 -10.37 13.01 12.73
C TRP A 250 -10.43 11.50 12.45
N GLN A 251 -11.59 10.86 12.65
CA GLN A 251 -11.82 9.46 12.31
C GLN A 251 -11.70 9.22 10.80
N HIS A 252 -12.28 10.12 10.01
CA HIS A 252 -12.12 10.08 8.55
C HIS A 252 -10.64 10.19 8.14
N THR A 253 -9.87 11.05 8.82
CA THR A 253 -8.43 11.18 8.56
C THR A 253 -7.66 9.89 8.88
N VAL A 254 -7.97 9.24 10.00
CA VAL A 254 -7.32 7.96 10.37
C VAL A 254 -7.63 6.87 9.35
N LEU A 255 -8.91 6.73 8.97
CA LEU A 255 -9.35 5.70 8.04
C LEU A 255 -8.78 5.92 6.62
N GLU A 256 -8.68 7.17 6.19
CA GLU A 256 -8.03 7.57 4.94
C GLU A 256 -6.54 7.17 4.94
N ILE A 257 -5.82 7.47 6.03
CA ILE A 257 -4.41 7.12 6.19
C ILE A 257 -4.21 5.60 6.13
N VAL A 258 -4.98 4.83 6.92
CA VAL A 258 -4.88 3.36 6.93
C VAL A 258 -5.14 2.78 5.54
N ARG A 259 -6.14 3.30 4.82
CA ARG A 259 -6.45 2.87 3.46
C ARG A 259 -5.31 3.19 2.49
N ASP A 260 -4.76 4.40 2.53
CA ASP A 260 -3.65 4.82 1.66
C ASP A 260 -2.39 3.98 1.89
N GLU A 261 -2.02 3.76 3.15
CA GLU A 261 -0.88 2.90 3.51
C GLU A 261 -1.10 1.46 3.01
N MET A 262 -2.31 0.91 3.16
CA MET A 262 -2.58 -0.46 2.68
C MET A 262 -2.44 -0.59 1.17
N TYR A 263 -2.89 0.40 0.38
CA TYR A 263 -2.71 0.37 -1.08
C TYR A 263 -1.23 0.41 -1.49
N TYR A 264 -0.36 1.00 -0.69
CA TYR A 264 1.08 0.97 -0.92
C TYR A 264 1.70 -0.40 -0.62
N PHE A 265 1.33 -1.04 0.49
CA PHE A 265 1.90 -2.34 0.87
C PHE A 265 1.29 -3.52 0.11
N ALA A 266 0.07 -3.39 -0.41
CA ALA A 266 -0.66 -4.48 -1.05
C ALA A 266 0.09 -5.13 -2.23
N PRO A 267 0.66 -4.38 -3.20
CA PRO A 267 1.45 -4.97 -4.28
C PRO A 267 2.58 -5.85 -3.77
N GLN A 268 3.34 -5.39 -2.78
CA GLN A 268 4.46 -6.14 -2.20
C GLN A 268 4.01 -7.43 -1.52
N ALA A 269 2.87 -7.40 -0.81
CA ALA A 269 2.29 -8.60 -0.22
C ALA A 269 1.83 -9.61 -1.28
N MET A 270 1.17 -9.13 -2.34
CA MET A 270 0.63 -9.99 -3.41
C MET A 270 1.72 -10.60 -4.29
N THR A 271 2.79 -9.88 -4.57
CA THR A 271 3.82 -10.31 -5.51
C THR A 271 5.10 -10.79 -4.84
N LYS A 272 5.10 -11.06 -3.53
CA LYS A 272 6.32 -11.39 -2.77
C LYS A 272 7.15 -12.50 -3.42
N VAL A 273 6.55 -13.65 -3.73
CA VAL A 273 7.26 -14.79 -4.34
C VAL A 273 7.84 -14.43 -5.70
N LEU A 274 7.09 -13.68 -6.51
CA LEU A 274 7.54 -13.24 -7.83
C LEU A 274 8.70 -12.25 -7.72
N ASN A 275 8.65 -11.33 -6.75
CA ASN A 275 9.70 -10.36 -6.50
C ASN A 275 11.02 -11.02 -6.08
N GLU A 276 10.98 -11.99 -5.15
CA GLU A 276 12.18 -12.76 -4.77
C GLU A 276 12.72 -13.57 -5.96
N GLY A 277 11.83 -14.21 -6.72
CA GLY A 277 12.22 -14.96 -7.91
C GLY A 277 12.87 -14.06 -8.97
N TRP A 278 12.35 -12.87 -9.20
CA TRP A 278 12.89 -11.89 -10.15
C TRP A 278 14.29 -11.40 -9.76
N ALA A 279 14.53 -11.21 -8.47
CA ALA A 279 15.82 -10.78 -7.96
C ALA A 279 16.90 -11.89 -7.99
N CYS A 280 16.50 -13.17 -8.08
CA CYS A 280 17.40 -14.32 -8.04
C CYS A 280 17.56 -15.10 -9.35
N LEU A 281 16.58 -15.05 -10.25
CA LEU A 281 16.50 -15.94 -11.41
C LEU A 281 16.53 -15.16 -12.72
N VAL A 282 17.28 -15.67 -13.69
CA VAL A 282 17.32 -15.17 -15.06
C VAL A 282 16.97 -16.30 -16.03
N ALA A 283 16.73 -15.95 -17.30
CA ALA A 283 16.39 -16.92 -18.34
C ALA A 283 17.40 -18.08 -18.45
N GLY A 284 18.69 -17.81 -18.20
CA GLY A 284 19.75 -18.82 -18.19
C GLY A 284 19.86 -19.67 -16.93
N SER A 285 19.10 -19.39 -15.86
CA SER A 285 19.14 -20.14 -14.60
C SER A 285 18.69 -21.59 -14.81
N LEU A 286 19.28 -22.51 -14.05
CA LEU A 286 18.97 -23.94 -14.14
C LEU A 286 17.78 -24.30 -13.23
N MET A 287 16.85 -25.07 -13.76
CA MET A 287 15.69 -25.60 -13.06
C MET A 287 15.73 -27.13 -13.06
N PRO A 288 15.52 -27.80 -11.91
CA PRO A 288 15.44 -29.24 -11.83
C PRO A 288 14.10 -29.75 -12.42
N THR A 289 14.19 -30.67 -13.37
CA THR A 289 13.05 -31.30 -14.05
C THR A 289 13.20 -32.81 -14.08
N ASP A 290 12.16 -33.52 -14.51
CA ASP A 290 12.19 -34.96 -14.79
C ASP A 290 13.19 -35.36 -15.89
N GLN A 291 13.63 -34.42 -16.70
CA GLN A 291 14.67 -34.61 -17.73
C GLN A 291 16.07 -34.15 -17.27
N GLY A 292 16.23 -33.79 -15.99
CA GLY A 292 17.47 -33.25 -15.42
C GLY A 292 17.42 -31.72 -15.28
N PHE A 293 18.60 -31.09 -15.20
CA PHE A 293 18.69 -29.63 -15.11
C PHE A 293 18.54 -29.00 -16.49
N MET A 294 17.52 -28.17 -16.65
CA MET A 294 17.27 -27.41 -17.89
C MET A 294 17.32 -25.91 -17.62
N ARG A 295 17.71 -25.10 -18.60
CA ARG A 295 17.62 -23.64 -18.47
C ARG A 295 16.16 -23.19 -18.54
N ILE A 296 15.80 -22.17 -17.76
CA ILE A 296 14.43 -21.61 -17.75
C ILE A 296 14.00 -21.21 -19.17
N GLU A 297 14.89 -20.60 -19.96
CA GLU A 297 14.61 -20.19 -21.34
C GLU A 297 14.28 -21.37 -22.27
N GLU A 298 14.92 -22.52 -22.07
CA GLU A 298 14.64 -23.72 -22.87
C GLU A 298 13.29 -24.33 -22.52
N LEU A 299 12.93 -24.29 -21.24
CA LEU A 299 11.63 -24.76 -20.75
C LEU A 299 10.48 -23.92 -21.33
N VAL A 300 10.60 -22.59 -21.21
CA VAL A 300 9.59 -21.66 -21.69
C VAL A 300 9.53 -21.65 -23.22
N GLY A 301 10.67 -21.51 -23.90
CA GLY A 301 10.74 -21.35 -25.35
C GLY A 301 10.30 -22.58 -26.14
N ARG A 302 10.53 -23.79 -25.61
CA ARG A 302 10.11 -25.04 -26.26
C ARG A 302 8.71 -25.50 -25.87
N HIS A 303 8.05 -24.81 -24.92
CA HIS A 303 6.82 -25.29 -24.28
C HIS A 303 6.92 -26.77 -23.86
N THR A 304 8.09 -27.17 -23.36
CA THR A 304 8.35 -28.58 -23.09
C THR A 304 7.42 -29.04 -21.97
N ALA A 305 6.61 -30.06 -22.25
CA ALA A 305 5.80 -30.71 -21.22
C ALA A 305 6.73 -31.53 -20.32
N VAL A 306 7.33 -30.87 -19.34
CA VAL A 306 8.16 -31.49 -18.30
C VAL A 306 7.42 -31.47 -16.98
N ALA A 307 7.72 -32.44 -16.11
CA ALA A 307 7.36 -32.32 -14.72
C ALA A 307 8.50 -31.61 -13.97
N VAL A 308 8.16 -30.58 -13.20
CA VAL A 308 9.09 -29.91 -12.29
C VAL A 308 9.07 -30.60 -10.94
N ASN A 309 10.20 -30.73 -10.28
CA ASN A 309 10.31 -31.46 -9.02
C ASN A 309 10.51 -30.47 -7.86
N ASP A 310 9.75 -30.62 -6.77
CA ASP A 310 9.91 -29.84 -5.52
C ASP A 310 10.95 -30.44 -4.56
N GLY A 311 11.66 -31.49 -4.99
CA GLY A 311 12.62 -32.27 -4.21
C GLY A 311 12.07 -33.59 -3.70
N GLU A 312 10.74 -33.73 -3.61
CA GLU A 312 10.07 -34.94 -3.12
C GLU A 312 9.07 -35.49 -4.14
N THR A 313 8.38 -34.62 -4.88
CA THR A 313 7.31 -34.98 -5.80
C THR A 313 7.41 -34.23 -7.13
N GLN A 314 7.07 -34.95 -8.20
CA GLN A 314 6.94 -34.36 -9.53
C GLN A 314 5.59 -33.65 -9.65
N ARG A 315 5.62 -32.40 -10.11
CA ARG A 315 4.48 -31.54 -10.43
C ARG A 315 4.43 -31.36 -11.94
N LYS A 316 3.24 -31.55 -12.53
CA LYS A 316 2.96 -31.15 -13.91
C LYS A 316 2.70 -29.66 -14.01
#